data_AF-A0A6J4FMZ7-F1
#
_entry.id   AF-A0A6J4FMZ7-F1
#
_cell.length_a   1.000
_cell.length_b   1.000
_cell.length_c   1.000
_cell.angle_alpha   90.00
_cell.angle_beta   90.00
_cell.angle_gamma   90.00
#
_symmetry.space_group_name_H-M   'P 1'
#
loop_
_entity.id
_entity.type
_entity.pdbx_description
1 polymer ?
#
loop_
_entity_poly.entity_id
_entity_poly.type
_entity_poly.pdbx_seq_one_letter_code
_entity_poly.pdbx_strand_id
1 'polypeptide(L)' 'MTFVKTKLLVERMASGEMLEVRLKGAEPLGNVPKSIAELGHEIISTTREPGEGPEGIHRLLIRKK' A
#
# COMPACT_ATOMS: atom_id res chain seq x y z
N MET A 1 6.75 4.66 6.04
CA MET A 1 7.35 3.54 5.30
C MET A 1 7.61 4.02 3.88
N THR A 2 8.80 3.84 3.31
CA THR A 2 9.09 4.22 1.92
C THR A 2 8.68 3.11 0.96
N PHE A 3 8.34 3.47 -0.29
CA PHE A 3 7.90 2.55 -1.35
C PHE A 3 8.78 1.29 -1.51
N VAL A 4 10.10 1.44 -1.36
CA VAL A 4 11.08 0.34 -1.48
C VAL A 4 10.78 -0.80 -0.50
N LYS A 5 10.43 -0.49 0.76
CA LYS A 5 10.13 -1.51 1.76
C LYS A 5 8.84 -2.25 1.45
N THR A 6 7.82 -1.54 0.96
CA THR A 6 6.56 -2.15 0.55
C THR A 6 6.76 -3.12 -0.61
N LYS A 7 7.53 -2.73 -1.63
CA LYS A 7 7.82 -3.60 -2.77
C LYS A 7 8.54 -4.89 -2.35
N LEU A 8 9.57 -4.79 -1.51
CA LEU A 8 10.32 -5.96 -1.02
C LEU A 8 9.45 -6.92 -0.20
N LEU A 9 8.47 -6.40 0.56
CA LEU A 9 7.53 -7.24 1.30
C LEU A 9 6.61 -7.99 0.34
N VAL A 10 6.03 -7.31 -0.65
CA VAL A 10 5.15 -7.93 -1.64
C VAL A 10 5.88 -8.97 -2.49
N GLU A 11 7.14 -8.71 -2.88
CA GLU A 11 7.95 -9.69 -3.61
C GLU A 11 8.16 -10.99 -2.82
N ARG A 12 8.24 -10.92 -1.48
CA ARG A 12 8.45 -12.08 -0.59
C ARG A 12 7.18 -12.84 -0.21
N MET A 13 6.00 -12.28 -0.47
CA MET A 13 4.71 -12.91 -0.14
C MET A 13 4.37 -14.09 -1.06
N ALA A 14 3.51 -15.00 -0.61
CA ALA A 14 2.90 -16.00 -1.47
C ALA A 14 1.79 -15.40 -2.35
N SER A 15 1.50 -16.03 -3.50
CA SER A 15 0.31 -15.66 -4.30
C SER A 15 -0.95 -15.86 -3.46
N GLY A 16 -1.85 -14.88 -3.49
CA GLY A 16 -3.07 -14.82 -2.69
C GLY A 16 -2.91 -14.18 -1.31
N GLU A 17 -1.68 -13.94 -0.85
CA GLU A 17 -1.42 -13.32 0.46
C GLU A 17 -1.77 -11.82 0.45
N MET A 18 -2.17 -11.29 1.62
CA MET A 18 -2.57 -9.90 1.79
C MET A 18 -1.56 -9.12 2.64
N LEU A 19 -1.27 -7.89 2.22
CA LEU A 19 -0.39 -6.97 2.94
C LEU A 19 -1.14 -5.68 3.23
N GLU A 20 -1.10 -5.26 4.50
CA GLU A 20 -1.52 -3.94 4.91
C GLU A 20 -0.31 -3.02 5.07
N VAL A 21 -0.42 -1.84 4.46
CA VAL A 21 0.65 -0.84 4.44
C VAL A 21 0.09 0.47 4.96
N ARG A 22 0.77 1.06 5.95
CA ARG A 22 0.47 2.41 6.44
C ARG A 22 1.33 3.44 5.71
N LEU A 23 0.65 4.32 4.99
CA LEU A 23 1.22 5.41 4.20
C LEU A 23 0.89 6.74 4.87
N LYS A 24 1.84 7.67 4.88
CA LYS A 24 1.63 9.02 5.45
C LYS A 24 2.13 10.06 4.45
N GLY A 25 1.32 11.08 4.20
CA GLY A 25 1.61 12.15 3.25
C GLY A 25 1.22 11.83 1.81
N ALA A 26 1.09 12.88 0.99
CA ALA A 26 0.53 12.81 -0.36
C ALA A 26 1.39 12.01 -1.36
N GLU A 27 2.73 12.08 -1.24
CA GLU A 27 3.65 11.41 -2.16
C GLU A 27 3.52 9.88 -2.13
N PRO A 28 3.65 9.18 -0.98
CA PRO A 28 3.48 7.73 -0.95
C PRO A 28 2.04 7.30 -1.24
N LEU A 29 1.05 8.13 -0.91
CA LEU A 29 -0.36 7.88 -1.26
C LEU A 29 -0.60 7.84 -2.77
N GLY A 30 0.12 8.66 -3.54
CA GLY A 30 0.05 8.66 -5.00
C GLY A 30 0.91 7.58 -5.64
N ASN A 31 2.15 7.40 -5.15
CA ASN A 31 3.13 6.56 -5.81
C ASN A 31 2.97 5.07 -5.48
N VAL A 32 2.67 4.71 -4.21
CA VAL A 32 2.62 3.30 -3.81
C VAL A 32 1.48 2.54 -4.50
N PRO A 33 0.23 3.03 -4.53
CA PRO A 33 -0.84 2.32 -5.25
C PRO A 33 -0.54 2.15 -6.74
N LYS A 34 -0.02 3.21 -7.39
CA LYS A 34 0.33 3.14 -8.82
C LYS A 34 1.35 2.03 -9.08
N SER A 35 2.44 2.01 -8.33
CA SER A 35 3.47 1.00 -8.53
C SER A 35 3.03 -0.42 -8.19
N ILE A 36 2.14 -0.61 -7.21
CA ILE A 36 1.54 -1.92 -6.92
C ILE A 36 0.68 -2.41 -8.09
N ALA A 37 -0.11 -1.51 -8.70
CA ALA A 37 -0.89 -1.83 -9.90
C ALA A 37 0.02 -2.13 -11.11
N GLU A 38 1.10 -1.38 -11.31
CA GLU A 38 2.10 -1.64 -12.36
C GLU A 38 2.81 -2.99 -12.20
N LEU A 39 3.01 -3.45 -10.96
CA LEU A 39 3.54 -4.78 -10.66
C LEU A 39 2.53 -5.91 -10.88
N GLY A 40 1.29 -5.60 -11.25
CA GLY A 40 0.23 -6.58 -11.51
C GLY A 40 -0.45 -7.12 -10.27
N HIS A 41 -0.22 -6.50 -9.11
CA HIS A 41 -0.90 -6.86 -7.86
C HIS A 41 -2.23 -6.14 -7.72
N GLU A 42 -3.09 -6.64 -6.83
CA GLU A 42 -4.43 -6.12 -6.66
C GLU A 42 -4.51 -5.22 -5.42
N ILE A 43 -5.08 -4.02 -5.60
CA ILE A 43 -5.39 -3.13 -4.49
C ILE A 43 -6.80 -3.46 -4.01
N ILE A 44 -6.90 -3.98 -2.79
CA ILE A 44 -8.16 -4.36 -2.19
C ILE A 44 -8.85 -3.14 -1.58
N SER A 45 -8.11 -2.26 -0.91
CA SER A 45 -8.69 -1.09 -0.27
C SER A 45 -7.65 -0.02 0.03
N THR A 46 -8.07 1.24 -0.02
CA THR A 46 -7.30 2.39 0.47
C THR A 46 -8.20 3.21 1.36
N THR A 47 -7.94 3.22 2.67
CA THR A 47 -8.77 3.92 3.65
C THR A 47 -7.91 4.83 4.52
N ARG A 48 -8.49 5.93 5.00
CA ARG A 48 -7.81 6.75 6.01
C ARG A 48 -7.90 6.06 7.37
N GLU A 49 -6.83 6.13 8.15
CA GLU A 49 -6.83 5.64 9.53
C GLU A 49 -7.75 6.54 10.39
N PRO A 50 -8.59 5.96 11.27
CA PRO A 50 -9.51 6.76 12.09
C PRO A 50 -8.74 7.69 13.03
N GLY A 51 -9.17 8.95 13.11
CA GLY A 51 -8.53 9.99 13.92
C GLY A 51 -7.46 10.81 13.19
N GLU A 52 -7.11 10.44 11.95
CA GLU A 52 -6.10 11.14 11.16
C GLU A 52 -6.71 12.22 10.24
N GLY A 53 -5.99 13.33 10.07
CA GLY A 53 -6.38 14.44 9.20
C GLY A 53 -6.18 14.17 7.71
N PRO A 54 -6.43 15.17 6.83
CA PRO A 54 -6.24 15.06 5.38
C PRO A 54 -4.89 14.50 4.93
N GLU A 55 -3.84 14.84 5.67
CA GLU A 55 -2.45 14.44 5.41
C GLU A 55 -1.97 13.31 6.33
N GLY A 56 -2.87 12.75 7.11
CA GLY A 56 -2.56 11.72 8.08
C GLY A 56 -2.40 10.33 7.47
N ILE A 57 -2.35 9.33 8.33
CA ILE A 57 -2.06 7.96 7.94
C ILE A 57 -3.23 7.35 7.16
N HIS A 58 -2.90 6.67 6.07
CA HIS A 58 -3.81 5.88 5.27
C HIS A 58 -3.33 4.43 5.22
N ARG A 59 -4.29 3.51 5.28
CA ARG A 59 -4.09 2.06 5.20
C ARG A 59 -4.40 1.61 3.78
N LEU A 60 -3.41 1.00 3.14
CA LEU A 60 -3.51 0.37 1.83
C LEU A 60 -3.47 -1.15 2.03
N LEU A 61 -4.50 -1.83 1.56
CA LEU A 61 -4.59 -3.29 1.56
C LEU A 61 -4.32 -3.80 0.13
N ILE A 62 -3.32 -4.67 0.02
CA ILE A 62 -2.83 -5.22 -1.24
C ILE A 62 -3.01 -6.73 -1.19
N ARG A 63 -3.42 -7.36 -2.29
CA ARG A 63 -3.38 -8.80 -2.48
C ARG A 63 -2.38 -9.13 -3.59
N LYS A 64 -1.45 -10.04 -3.29
CA LYS A 64 -0.55 -10.57 -4.30
C LYS A 64 -1.33 -11.49 -5.23
N LYS A 65 -1.26 -11.23 -6.54
CA LYS A 65 -1.62 -12.21 -7.57
C LYS A 65 -0.43 -13.12 -7.85
#